data_AF-A0A965FZN9-F1
#
_entry.id   AF-A0A965FZN9-F1
#
_cell.length_a   1.000
_cell.length_b   1.000
_cell.length_c   1.000
_cell.angle_alpha   90.00
_cell.angle_beta   90.00
_cell.angle_gamma   90.00
#
_symmetry.space_group_name_H-M   'P 1'
#
loop_
_entity.id
_entity.type
_entity.pdbx_description
1 polymer ?
#
loop_
_entity_poly.entity_id
_entity_poly.type
_entity_poly.pdbx_seq_one_letter_code
_entity_poly.pdbx_strand_id
1 'polypeptide(L)'
;MPSVDGNLRASGLSRKPPLPSLPSGNLRKRNCLPHELDQRGTTPYILIAPQCPANTKWNIATLDGMLSDALKRYRIDTQRVIITGLSLGGFGSWGWACAHPERFAGVIPVCGGIDPAQTVTLKGMPIWGFHGDKDGSVKIEGHLAAIEAAKKNGADVKFTVYPGVAHNSWEKAYAEPELEGWILTRVRK
;
A
#
# COMPACT_ATOMS: atom_id res chain seq x y z
N MET A 1 0.22 21.41 25.36
CA MET A 1 1.63 21.18 25.76
C MET A 1 1.79 19.72 26.12
N PRO A 2 2.93 19.06 25.90
CA PRO A 2 4.15 19.55 25.25
C PRO A 2 4.56 18.76 23.99
N SER A 3 5.36 19.46 23.19
CA SER A 3 6.28 18.96 22.18
C SER A 3 7.30 17.97 22.75
N VAL A 4 7.77 17.05 21.92
CA VAL A 4 9.07 16.40 22.14
C VAL A 4 9.79 16.27 20.79
N ASP A 5 10.82 17.09 20.66
CA ASP A 5 11.89 17.03 19.66
C ASP A 5 12.75 15.79 19.85
N GLY A 6 13.40 15.33 18.77
CA GLY A 6 14.42 14.28 18.79
C GLY A 6 15.06 14.07 17.42
N ASN A 7 16.16 14.78 17.17
CA ASN A 7 17.03 14.71 15.99
C ASN A 7 17.94 13.45 15.97
N LEU A 8 18.69 13.27 14.85
CA LEU A 8 19.82 12.37 14.53
C LEU A 8 19.46 11.08 13.76
N ARG A 9 20.17 10.58 12.73
CA ARG A 9 21.39 10.97 11.97
C ARG A 9 21.43 10.16 10.65
N ALA A 10 22.15 10.66 9.65
CA ALA A 10 22.49 9.95 8.40
C ALA A 10 23.85 9.21 8.52
N SER A 11 23.95 8.06 7.85
CA SER A 11 25.19 7.33 7.50
C SER A 11 24.83 6.27 6.45
N GLY A 12 25.51 6.00 5.34
CA GLY A 12 26.68 6.56 4.66
C GLY A 12 26.84 5.81 3.32
N LEU A 13 27.29 6.56 2.29
CA LEU A 13 28.05 6.17 1.08
C LEU A 13 27.65 4.93 0.23
N SER A 14 27.08 5.18 -0.96
CA SER A 14 27.62 4.66 -2.23
C SER A 14 27.19 5.55 -3.43
N ARG A 15 28.08 5.68 -4.41
CA ARG A 15 28.17 6.75 -5.42
C ARG A 15 27.06 6.71 -6.49
N LYS A 16 26.27 7.80 -6.63
CA LYS A 16 25.57 8.27 -7.87
C LYS A 16 25.03 9.69 -7.63
N PRO A 17 24.83 10.53 -8.67
CA PRO A 17 24.71 11.99 -8.53
C PRO A 17 23.46 12.39 -7.71
N PRO A 18 23.49 13.55 -7.04
CA PRO A 18 22.46 13.92 -6.07
C PRO A 18 21.12 14.10 -6.76
N LEU A 19 20.11 13.34 -6.31
CA LEU A 19 18.72 13.72 -6.50
C LEU A 19 18.49 15.07 -5.79
N PRO A 20 17.69 15.99 -6.36
CA PRO A 20 17.31 17.20 -5.64
C PRO A 20 16.59 16.79 -4.35
N SER A 21 17.08 17.32 -3.23
CA SER A 21 16.53 17.10 -1.90
C SER A 21 15.03 17.42 -1.90
N LEU A 22 14.19 16.41 -1.70
CA LEU A 22 12.79 16.61 -1.38
C LEU A 22 12.69 17.41 -0.08
N PRO A 23 11.82 18.43 0.01
CA PRO A 23 11.66 19.21 1.23
C PRO A 23 11.16 18.30 2.35
N SER A 24 11.90 18.30 3.44
CA SER A 24 11.65 17.57 4.68
C SER A 24 10.36 18.05 5.34
N GLY A 25 9.21 17.55 4.89
CA GLY A 25 7.91 17.75 5.52
C GLY A 25 7.43 16.47 6.22
N ASN A 26 7.66 16.36 7.52
CA ASN A 26 6.98 15.48 8.48
C ASN A 26 6.68 14.02 8.08
N LEU A 27 7.71 13.24 7.76
CA LEU A 27 7.61 11.77 7.70
C LEU A 27 7.71 11.16 9.10
N ARG A 28 6.58 10.87 9.75
CA ARG A 28 6.56 10.11 11.01
C ARG A 28 6.78 8.62 10.74
N LYS A 29 8.00 8.13 11.03
CA LYS A 29 8.38 6.71 10.98
C LYS A 29 7.80 5.93 12.17
N ARG A 30 6.52 5.50 12.13
CA ARG A 30 6.03 4.39 12.98
C ARG A 30 4.99 3.58 12.20
N ASN A 31 5.25 2.27 12.06
CA ASN A 31 4.33 1.20 11.63
C ASN A 31 3.92 1.18 10.14
N CYS A 32 4.72 1.74 9.24
CA CYS A 32 4.50 1.63 7.80
C CYS A 32 5.57 0.72 7.18
N LEU A 33 5.21 -0.02 6.13
CA LEU A 33 6.09 -0.77 5.21
C LEU A 33 7.53 -0.18 5.04
N PRO A 34 7.74 1.15 4.90
CA PRO A 34 9.08 1.74 4.92
C PRO A 34 9.95 1.39 6.12
N HIS A 35 9.45 1.24 7.34
CA HIS A 35 10.27 0.95 8.51
C HIS A 35 10.84 -0.47 8.49
N GLU A 36 10.06 -1.48 8.09
CA GLU A 36 10.55 -2.87 8.00
C GLU A 36 11.48 -3.06 6.79
N LEU A 37 11.25 -2.32 5.71
CA LEU A 37 12.01 -2.42 4.47
C LEU A 37 13.33 -1.62 4.49
N ASP A 38 13.36 -0.44 5.13
CA ASP A 38 14.56 0.41 5.28
C ASP A 38 15.65 -0.29 6.13
N GLN A 39 15.28 -1.28 6.96
CA GLN A 39 16.22 -2.06 7.77
C GLN A 39 17.02 -3.11 6.97
N ARG A 40 16.65 -3.40 5.71
CA ARG A 40 17.20 -4.54 4.94
C ARG A 40 18.30 -4.19 3.91
N GLY A 41 18.64 -2.92 3.73
CA GLY A 41 19.61 -2.47 2.70
C GLY A 41 18.95 -1.99 1.40
N THR A 42 19.74 -1.72 0.35
CA THR A 42 19.31 -1.03 -0.89
C THR A 42 18.07 -1.65 -1.52
N THR A 43 16.93 -1.00 -1.31
CA THR A 43 15.63 -1.46 -1.77
C THR A 43 15.39 -0.99 -3.21
N PRO A 44 15.08 -1.88 -4.17
CA PRO A 44 15.02 -1.56 -5.59
C PRO A 44 13.70 -0.89 -6.02
N TYR A 45 13.05 -0.14 -5.13
CA TYR A 45 11.78 0.53 -5.40
C TYR A 45 11.74 1.95 -4.81
N ILE A 46 10.90 2.78 -5.44
CA ILE A 46 10.55 4.09 -4.92
C ILE A 46 9.25 3.96 -4.14
N LEU A 47 9.27 4.37 -2.88
CA LEU A 47 8.07 4.44 -2.06
C LEU A 47 7.46 5.86 -2.13
N ILE A 48 6.18 5.93 -2.44
CA ILE A 48 5.39 7.16 -2.40
C ILE A 48 4.31 6.99 -1.34
N ALA A 49 4.35 7.83 -0.30
CA ALA A 49 3.43 7.75 0.84
C ALA A 49 2.65 9.07 0.97
N PRO A 50 1.55 9.25 0.21
CA PRO A 50 0.71 10.44 0.33
C PRO A 50 0.08 10.51 1.72
N GLN A 51 -0.19 11.73 2.19
CA GLN A 51 -0.99 11.94 3.38
C GLN A 51 -2.42 12.32 2.98
N CYS A 52 -3.40 11.56 3.47
CA CYS A 52 -4.79 11.96 3.36
C CYS A 52 -5.02 13.22 4.22
N PRO A 53 -5.64 14.29 3.71
CA PRO A 53 -5.98 15.44 4.52
C PRO A 53 -6.82 15.05 5.74
N ALA A 54 -6.68 15.80 6.83
CA ALA A 54 -7.43 15.55 8.05
C ALA A 54 -8.94 15.64 7.79
N ASN A 55 -9.70 14.72 8.37
CA ASN A 55 -11.17 14.66 8.28
C ASN A 55 -11.72 14.48 6.85
N THR A 56 -10.94 13.95 5.92
CA THR A 56 -11.40 13.62 4.56
C THR A 56 -11.22 12.14 4.25
N LYS A 57 -11.58 11.76 3.02
CA LYS A 57 -11.32 10.43 2.45
C LYS A 57 -10.31 10.56 1.32
N TRP A 58 -9.71 9.44 0.92
CA TRP A 58 -8.88 9.37 -0.27
C TRP A 58 -9.66 9.84 -1.50
N ASN A 59 -9.09 10.82 -2.21
CA ASN A 59 -9.59 11.28 -3.49
C ASN A 59 -8.78 10.62 -4.61
N ILE A 60 -9.41 9.77 -5.40
CA ILE A 60 -8.75 9.00 -6.45
C ILE A 60 -8.13 9.89 -7.53
N ALA A 61 -8.81 10.97 -7.94
CA ALA A 61 -8.26 11.89 -8.93
C ALA A 61 -6.99 12.60 -8.44
N THR A 62 -6.95 13.02 -7.16
CA THR A 62 -5.76 13.59 -6.55
C THR A 62 -4.61 12.59 -6.49
N LEU A 63 -4.91 11.35 -6.06
CA LEU A 63 -3.93 10.27 -6.00
C LEU A 63 -3.36 9.92 -7.38
N ASP A 64 -4.22 9.85 -8.40
CA ASP A 64 -3.83 9.56 -9.78
C ASP A 64 -2.99 10.67 -10.40
N GLY A 65 -3.32 11.94 -10.10
CA GLY A 65 -2.51 13.09 -10.46
C GLY A 65 -1.12 13.05 -9.82
N MET A 66 -1.03 12.70 -8.53
CA MET A 66 0.24 12.56 -7.82
C MET A 66 1.09 11.42 -8.39
N LEU A 67 0.49 10.24 -8.64
CA LEU A 67 1.20 9.13 -9.27
C LEU A 67 1.70 9.53 -10.65
N SER A 68 0.86 10.16 -11.47
CA SER A 68 1.23 10.61 -12.81
C SER A 68 2.37 11.63 -12.80
N ASP A 69 2.42 12.54 -11.82
CA ASP A 69 3.55 13.46 -11.62
C ASP A 69 4.82 12.71 -11.22
N ALA A 70 4.74 11.76 -10.29
CA ALA A 70 5.88 10.95 -9.87
C ALA A 70 6.45 10.10 -11.02
N LEU A 71 5.59 9.45 -11.81
CA LEU A 71 6.01 8.66 -12.98
C LEU A 71 6.70 9.51 -14.06
N LYS A 72 6.43 10.81 -14.13
CA LYS A 72 7.11 11.74 -15.04
C LYS A 72 8.47 12.21 -14.50
N ARG A 73 8.58 12.41 -13.18
CA ARG A 73 9.78 12.98 -12.54
C ARG A 73 10.85 11.94 -12.23
N TYR A 74 10.44 10.71 -11.93
CA TYR A 74 11.33 9.64 -11.51
C TYR A 74 11.37 8.54 -12.55
N ARG A 75 12.50 7.83 -12.64
CA ARG A 75 12.66 6.65 -13.49
C ARG A 75 11.98 5.44 -12.84
N ILE A 76 10.65 5.43 -12.89
CA ILE A 76 9.81 4.35 -12.37
C ILE A 76 9.38 3.46 -13.54
N ASP A 77 9.53 2.14 -13.38
CA ASP A 77 8.91 1.18 -14.29
C ASP A 77 7.39 1.19 -14.09
N THR A 78 6.67 1.72 -15.07
CA THR A 78 5.21 1.88 -15.02
C THR A 78 4.46 0.55 -15.07
N GLN A 79 5.13 -0.55 -15.43
CA GLN A 79 4.54 -1.90 -15.39
C GLN A 79 4.66 -2.56 -14.03
N ARG A 80 5.35 -1.95 -13.06
CA ARG A 80 5.63 -2.54 -11.73
C ARG A 80 5.11 -1.70 -10.56
N VAL A 81 4.05 -0.92 -10.79
CA VAL A 81 3.45 -0.09 -9.75
C VAL A 81 2.56 -0.95 -8.85
N ILE A 82 2.90 -1.05 -7.57
CA ILE A 82 2.10 -1.73 -6.54
C ILE A 82 1.45 -0.71 -5.64
N ILE A 83 0.19 -0.96 -5.28
CA ILE A 83 -0.55 -0.14 -4.32
C ILE A 83 -0.81 -0.93 -3.04
N THR A 84 -0.63 -0.28 -1.89
CA THR A 84 -0.98 -0.82 -0.58
C THR A 84 -1.48 0.29 0.35
N GLY A 85 -2.24 -0.12 1.35
CA GLY A 85 -2.66 0.76 2.43
C GLY A 85 -3.41 -0.02 3.50
N LEU A 86 -3.46 0.58 4.68
CA LEU A 86 -4.10 0.03 5.88
C LEU A 86 -5.35 0.82 6.27
N SER A 87 -6.37 0.16 6.81
CA SER A 87 -7.59 0.78 7.31
C SER A 87 -8.23 1.70 6.24
N LEU A 88 -8.36 3.00 6.47
CA LEU A 88 -8.79 3.98 5.44
C LEU A 88 -7.96 3.87 4.15
N GLY A 89 -6.64 3.63 4.25
CA GLY A 89 -5.77 3.32 3.12
C GLY A 89 -6.03 1.96 2.46
N GLY A 90 -6.54 0.98 3.20
CA GLY A 90 -7.00 -0.29 2.64
C GLY A 90 -8.24 -0.10 1.77
N PHE A 91 -9.21 0.69 2.23
CA PHE A 91 -10.35 1.13 1.40
C PHE A 91 -9.89 1.95 0.19
N GLY A 92 -8.93 2.86 0.38
CA GLY A 92 -8.34 3.65 -0.71
C GLY A 92 -7.63 2.77 -1.76
N SER A 93 -6.92 1.73 -1.32
CA SER A 93 -6.21 0.80 -2.22
C SER A 93 -7.19 0.02 -3.10
N TRP A 94 -8.25 -0.51 -2.50
CA TRP A 94 -9.33 -1.14 -3.27
C TRP A 94 -9.98 -0.17 -4.24
N GLY A 95 -10.42 1.01 -3.74
CA GLY A 95 -11.12 1.99 -4.56
C GLY A 95 -10.29 2.49 -5.75
N TRP A 96 -8.99 2.73 -5.53
CA TRP A 96 -8.11 3.18 -6.61
C TRP A 96 -7.87 2.05 -7.63
N ALA A 97 -7.64 0.82 -7.17
CA ALA A 97 -7.46 -0.31 -8.07
C ALA A 97 -8.73 -0.60 -8.89
N CYS A 98 -9.92 -0.51 -8.31
CA CYS A 98 -11.17 -0.72 -9.04
C CYS A 98 -11.41 0.40 -10.07
N ALA A 99 -11.06 1.64 -9.74
CA ALA A 99 -11.26 2.79 -10.62
C ALA A 99 -10.24 2.85 -11.78
N HIS A 100 -9.00 2.44 -11.53
CA HIS A 100 -7.88 2.52 -12.47
C HIS A 100 -7.04 1.22 -12.46
N PRO A 101 -7.62 0.06 -12.79
CA PRO A 101 -6.91 -1.23 -12.74
C PRO A 101 -5.68 -1.25 -13.66
N GLU A 102 -5.70 -0.50 -14.75
CA GLU A 102 -4.59 -0.37 -15.71
C GLU A 102 -3.35 0.27 -15.10
N ARG A 103 -3.43 0.92 -13.94
CA ARG A 103 -2.29 1.57 -13.29
C ARG A 103 -1.40 0.61 -12.52
N PHE A 104 -1.94 -0.53 -12.07
CA PHE A 104 -1.30 -1.36 -11.05
C PHE A 104 -0.90 -2.74 -11.56
N ALA A 105 0.23 -3.24 -11.05
CA ALA A 105 0.70 -4.60 -11.22
C ALA A 105 0.21 -5.54 -10.10
N GLY A 106 -0.32 -4.96 -9.02
CA GLY A 106 -0.85 -5.69 -7.89
C GLY A 106 -1.31 -4.76 -6.76
N VAL A 107 -2.17 -5.31 -5.89
CA VAL A 107 -2.85 -4.57 -4.80
C VAL A 107 -2.66 -5.33 -3.48
N ILE A 108 -2.28 -4.62 -2.43
CA ILE A 108 -2.13 -5.17 -1.07
C ILE A 108 -3.02 -4.37 -0.10
N PRO A 109 -4.34 -4.63 -0.06
CA PRO A 109 -5.23 -3.97 0.88
C PRO A 109 -5.12 -4.63 2.27
N VAL A 110 -4.95 -3.81 3.31
CA VAL A 110 -4.87 -4.28 4.71
C VAL A 110 -6.02 -3.69 5.52
N CYS A 111 -6.78 -4.55 6.21
CA CYS A 111 -7.95 -4.20 7.03
C CYS A 111 -8.88 -3.14 6.42
N GLY A 112 -9.18 -3.28 5.12
CA GLY A 112 -10.10 -2.41 4.36
C GLY A 112 -11.26 -3.20 3.77
N GLY A 113 -11.81 -2.68 2.68
CA GLY A 113 -12.85 -3.35 1.91
C GLY A 113 -13.34 -2.47 0.76
N ILE A 114 -14.27 -2.98 -0.03
CA ILE A 114 -14.96 -2.25 -1.08
C ILE A 114 -16.32 -2.91 -1.32
N ASP A 115 -17.24 -2.19 -1.96
CA ASP A 115 -18.44 -2.82 -2.50
C ASP A 115 -18.02 -3.96 -3.46
N PRO A 116 -18.42 -5.22 -3.20
CA PRO A 116 -18.11 -6.36 -4.05
C PRO A 116 -18.43 -6.15 -5.54
N ALA A 117 -19.47 -5.39 -5.87
CA ALA A 117 -19.86 -5.10 -7.25
C ALA A 117 -18.80 -4.30 -8.03
N GLN A 118 -17.96 -3.52 -7.34
CA GLN A 118 -16.91 -2.72 -7.98
C GLN A 118 -15.70 -3.56 -8.42
N THR A 119 -15.57 -4.80 -7.93
CA THR A 119 -14.42 -5.67 -8.23
C THR A 119 -14.45 -6.26 -9.65
N VAL A 120 -15.50 -6.01 -10.43
CA VAL A 120 -15.66 -6.50 -11.82
C VAL A 120 -14.56 -6.02 -12.76
N THR A 121 -13.88 -4.93 -12.43
CA THR A 121 -12.79 -4.35 -13.22
C THR A 121 -11.43 -5.01 -12.95
N LEU A 122 -11.32 -5.88 -11.96
CA LEU A 122 -10.04 -6.42 -11.46
C LEU A 122 -9.65 -7.77 -12.08
N LYS A 123 -10.20 -8.14 -13.24
CA LYS A 123 -9.89 -9.41 -13.90
C LYS A 123 -8.38 -9.54 -14.13
N GLY A 124 -7.79 -10.63 -13.62
CA GLY A 124 -6.36 -10.93 -13.72
C GLY A 124 -5.46 -10.12 -12.78
N MET A 125 -6.00 -9.17 -12.00
CA MET A 125 -5.22 -8.37 -11.04
C MET A 125 -4.70 -9.25 -9.91
N PRO A 126 -3.39 -9.24 -9.62
CA PRO A 126 -2.85 -9.84 -8.41
C PRO A 126 -3.26 -9.06 -7.16
N ILE A 127 -3.90 -9.73 -6.21
CA ILE A 127 -4.36 -9.13 -4.95
C ILE A 127 -3.86 -9.99 -3.80
N TRP A 128 -3.17 -9.39 -2.83
CA TRP A 128 -2.88 -10.03 -1.56
C TRP A 128 -3.47 -9.23 -0.40
N GLY A 129 -4.66 -9.64 0.03
CA GLY A 129 -5.37 -8.98 1.13
C GLY A 129 -4.97 -9.51 2.50
N PHE A 130 -5.04 -8.64 3.51
CA PHE A 130 -4.76 -8.98 4.91
C PHE A 130 -5.83 -8.46 5.86
N HIS A 131 -6.19 -9.23 6.89
CA HIS A 131 -7.12 -8.79 7.94
C HIS A 131 -6.90 -9.55 9.26
N GLY A 132 -7.20 -8.92 10.40
CA GLY A 132 -7.37 -9.63 11.68
C GLY A 132 -8.81 -10.08 11.90
N ASP A 133 -9.04 -11.29 12.43
CA ASP A 133 -10.40 -11.83 12.64
C ASP A 133 -11.12 -11.25 13.87
N LYS A 134 -10.42 -10.50 14.73
CA LYS A 134 -10.97 -9.78 15.88
C LYS A 134 -10.99 -8.26 15.67
N ASP A 135 -10.94 -7.81 14.42
CA ASP A 135 -11.04 -6.38 14.11
C ASP A 135 -12.40 -5.82 14.57
N GLY A 136 -12.34 -4.96 15.59
CA GLY A 136 -13.50 -4.27 16.15
C GLY A 136 -13.90 -3.01 15.38
N SER A 137 -12.98 -2.45 14.59
CA SER A 137 -13.13 -1.16 13.90
C SER A 137 -13.58 -1.34 12.46
N VAL A 138 -12.96 -2.26 11.73
CA VAL A 138 -13.36 -2.65 10.37
C VAL A 138 -13.72 -4.12 10.38
N LYS A 139 -14.98 -4.42 10.06
CA LYS A 139 -15.50 -5.79 10.08
C LYS A 139 -14.90 -6.60 8.93
N ILE A 140 -14.29 -7.75 9.25
CA ILE A 140 -13.61 -8.63 8.29
C ILE A 140 -14.53 -9.09 7.16
N GLU A 141 -15.83 -9.23 7.44
CA GLU A 141 -16.86 -9.67 6.51
C GLU A 141 -16.89 -8.81 5.24
N GLY A 142 -16.70 -7.49 5.37
CA GLY A 142 -16.63 -6.59 4.22
C GLY A 142 -15.39 -6.84 3.35
N HIS A 143 -14.24 -7.14 3.97
CA HIS A 143 -13.02 -7.48 3.23
C HIS A 143 -13.14 -8.85 2.56
N LEU A 144 -13.68 -9.84 3.29
CA LEU A 144 -13.89 -11.18 2.78
C LEU A 144 -14.85 -11.18 1.58
N ALA A 145 -15.95 -10.42 1.66
CA ALA A 145 -16.89 -10.29 0.55
C ALA A 145 -16.24 -9.68 -0.71
N ALA A 146 -15.38 -8.66 -0.55
CA ALA A 146 -14.61 -8.09 -1.65
C ALA A 146 -13.62 -9.09 -2.26
N ILE A 147 -12.91 -9.86 -1.43
CA ILE A 147 -11.97 -10.91 -1.84
C ILE A 147 -12.68 -11.99 -2.67
N GLU A 148 -13.81 -12.50 -2.19
CA GLU A 148 -14.57 -13.53 -2.89
C GLU A 148 -15.14 -13.03 -4.22
N ALA A 149 -15.64 -11.79 -4.25
CA ALA A 149 -16.13 -11.19 -5.49
C ALA A 149 -15.01 -10.94 -6.51
N ALA A 150 -13.86 -10.41 -6.07
CA ALA A 150 -12.71 -10.22 -6.95
C ALA A 150 -12.22 -11.55 -7.54
N LYS A 151 -12.14 -12.60 -6.71
CA LYS A 151 -11.79 -13.96 -7.15
C LYS A 151 -12.80 -14.49 -8.17
N LYS A 152 -14.11 -14.33 -7.92
CA LYS A 152 -15.18 -14.71 -8.86
C LYS A 152 -15.09 -13.96 -10.19
N ASN A 153 -14.66 -12.69 -10.17
CA ASN A 153 -14.44 -11.86 -11.35
C ASN A 153 -13.09 -12.14 -12.06
N GLY A 154 -12.32 -13.12 -11.57
CA GLY A 154 -11.11 -13.61 -12.20
C GLY A 154 -9.82 -12.91 -11.78
N ALA A 155 -9.80 -12.19 -10.65
CA ALA A 155 -8.56 -11.71 -10.04
C ALA A 155 -7.71 -12.89 -9.48
N ASP A 156 -6.40 -12.71 -9.41
CA ASP A 156 -5.45 -13.63 -8.78
C ASP A 156 -5.31 -13.28 -7.29
N VAL A 157 -6.11 -13.92 -6.44
CA VAL A 157 -6.30 -13.48 -5.05
C VAL A 157 -5.64 -14.43 -4.04
N LYS A 158 -4.81 -13.86 -3.17
CA LYS A 158 -4.37 -14.44 -1.89
C LYS A 158 -5.00 -13.63 -0.75
N PHE A 159 -5.52 -14.29 0.29
CA PHE A 159 -6.07 -13.61 1.46
C PHE A 159 -5.55 -14.26 2.74
N THR A 160 -4.88 -13.46 3.56
CA THR A 160 -4.34 -13.90 4.85
C THR A 160 -5.16 -13.30 5.98
N VAL A 161 -5.74 -14.17 6.80
CA VAL A 161 -6.46 -13.77 8.02
C VAL A 161 -5.62 -14.12 9.23
N TYR A 162 -5.43 -13.17 10.13
CA TYR A 162 -4.67 -13.37 11.36
C TYR A 162 -5.59 -13.67 12.55
N PRO A 163 -5.55 -14.89 13.11
CA PRO A 163 -6.36 -15.25 14.26
C PRO A 163 -6.01 -14.45 15.52
N GLY A 164 -7.02 -13.99 16.24
CA GLY A 164 -6.89 -13.21 17.47
C GLY A 164 -6.43 -11.77 17.27
N VAL A 165 -6.19 -11.33 16.04
CA VAL A 165 -5.65 -9.99 15.76
C VAL A 165 -6.79 -8.99 15.60
N ALA A 166 -6.69 -7.88 16.33
CA ALA A 166 -7.63 -6.77 16.24
C ALA A 166 -7.29 -5.86 15.04
N HIS A 167 -7.61 -4.56 15.12
CA HIS A 167 -7.48 -3.64 13.97
C HIS A 167 -6.06 -3.54 13.39
N ASN A 168 -5.04 -3.62 14.26
CA ASN A 168 -3.62 -3.48 13.92
C ASN A 168 -3.06 -4.75 13.22
N SER A 169 -3.62 -5.11 12.07
CA SER A 169 -3.18 -6.26 11.27
C SER A 169 -2.01 -5.93 10.33
N TRP A 170 -1.69 -4.65 10.15
CA TRP A 170 -0.64 -4.20 9.22
C TRP A 170 0.78 -4.49 9.69
N GLU A 171 1.05 -4.51 11.00
CA GLU A 171 2.36 -4.92 11.51
C GLU A 171 2.71 -6.35 11.08
N LYS A 172 1.75 -7.28 11.17
CA LYS A 172 1.94 -8.65 10.67
C LYS A 172 2.00 -8.69 9.15
N ALA A 173 1.08 -8.00 8.47
CA ALA A 173 1.02 -7.97 7.00
C ALA A 173 2.33 -7.50 6.36
N TYR A 174 2.90 -6.40 6.84
CA TYR A 174 4.13 -5.85 6.26
C TYR A 174 5.40 -6.57 6.74
N ALA A 175 5.31 -7.38 7.79
CA ALA A 175 6.37 -8.28 8.24
C ALA A 175 6.34 -9.67 7.55
N GLU A 176 5.34 -9.97 6.72
CA GLU A 176 5.25 -11.25 6.01
C GLU A 176 6.51 -11.48 5.16
N PRO A 177 7.26 -12.58 5.39
CA PRO A 177 8.57 -12.79 4.76
C PRO A 177 8.47 -12.96 3.24
N GLU A 178 7.33 -13.45 2.75
CA GLU A 178 7.05 -13.64 1.33
C GLU A 178 6.60 -12.36 0.61
N LEU A 179 6.20 -11.31 1.35
CA LEU A 179 5.56 -10.14 0.74
C LEU A 179 6.49 -9.39 -0.20
N GLU A 180 7.74 -9.20 0.19
CA GLU A 180 8.73 -8.52 -0.65
C GLU A 180 8.98 -9.28 -1.96
N GLY A 181 9.19 -10.61 -1.88
CA GLY A 181 9.33 -11.45 -3.07
C GLY A 181 8.07 -11.45 -3.94
N TRP A 182 6.89 -11.43 -3.31
CA TRP A 182 5.63 -11.29 -4.03
C TRP A 182 5.53 -9.97 -4.78
N ILE A 183 5.93 -8.84 -4.18
CA ILE A 183 5.95 -7.50 -4.80
C ILE A 183 6.89 -7.48 -6.00
N LEU A 184 8.13 -7.94 -5.82
CA LEU A 184 9.20 -7.85 -6.83
C LEU A 184 8.95 -8.71 -8.06
N THR A 185 8.09 -9.72 -7.96
CA THR A 185 7.72 -10.60 -9.08
C THR A 185 6.53 -10.09 -9.88
N ARG A 186 5.83 -9.03 -9.43
CA ARG A 186 4.67 -8.50 -10.15
C ARG A 186 5.08 -7.61 -11.31
N VAL A 187 4.43 -7.87 -12.45
CA VAL A 187 4.46 -7.04 -13.64
C VAL A 187 3.03 -7.02 -14.18
N ARG A 188 2.52 -5.84 -14.51
CA ARG A 188 1.20 -5.67 -15.14
C ARG A 188 1.20 -6.42 -16.47
N LYS A 189 0.24 -7.34 -16.62
CA LYS A 189 0.02 -8.14 -17.83
C LYS A 189 -0.69 -7.35 -18.91
#